data_AF-A0A7C6VD51-F1
#
_entry.id   AF-A0A7C6VD51-F1
#
_cell.length_a   1.000
_cell.length_b   1.000
_cell.length_c   1.000
_cell.angle_alpha   90.00
_cell.angle_beta   90.00
_cell.angle_gamma   90.00
#
_symmetry.space_group_name_H-M   'P 1'
#
loop_
_entity.id
_entity.type
_entity.pdbx_description
1 polymer ?
#
loop_
_entity_poly.entity_id
_entity_poly.type
_entity_poly.pdbx_seq_one_letter_code
_entity_poly.pdbx_strand_id
1 'polypeptide(L)' 'GVNFYTDAAVFVPATNLPMFIFGPGKSELAHQPNEYVEISKLVEAAQFYAAFAAEYLG' A
#
# COMPACT_ATOMS: atom_id res chain seq x y z
N GLY A 1 -17.24 -13.98 3.40
CA GLY A 1 -16.06 -13.44 2.70
C GLY A 1 -15.16 -12.78 3.73
N VAL A 2 -13.86 -12.73 3.48
CA VAL A 2 -12.91 -11.95 4.30
C VAL A 2 -13.00 -10.49 3.84
N ASN A 3 -13.02 -9.53 4.76
CA ASN A 3 -13.15 -8.10 4.42
C ASN A 3 -11.90 -7.54 3.72
N PHE A 4 -10.73 -8.15 3.90
CA PHE A 4 -9.48 -7.74 3.28
C PHE A 4 -8.46 -8.90 3.27
N TYR A 5 -7.71 -9.05 2.19
CA TYR A 5 -6.57 -9.98 2.12
C TYR A 5 -5.50 -9.38 1.21
N THR A 6 -4.24 -9.53 1.58
CA THR A 6 -3.08 -9.10 0.80
C THR A 6 -1.98 -10.14 0.90
N ASP A 7 -0.97 -10.04 0.05
CA ASP A 7 0.18 -10.95 0.08
C ASP A 7 0.96 -10.88 1.41
N ALA A 8 0.78 -9.82 2.20
CA ALA A 8 1.35 -9.72 3.55
C ALA A 8 0.92 -10.89 4.45
N ALA A 9 -0.31 -11.38 4.29
CA ALA A 9 -0.81 -12.53 5.06
C ALA A 9 -0.06 -13.83 4.75
N VAL A 10 0.60 -13.92 3.59
CA VAL A 10 1.47 -15.04 3.20
C VAL A 10 2.92 -14.76 3.57
N PHE A 11 3.42 -13.55 3.28
CA PHE A 11 4.83 -13.22 3.45
C PHE A 11 5.24 -13.00 4.91
N VAL A 12 4.40 -12.38 5.74
CA VAL A 12 4.78 -12.09 7.15
C VAL A 12 5.01 -13.38 7.94
N PRO A 13 4.12 -14.39 7.91
CA PRO A 13 4.39 -15.66 8.60
C PRO A 13 5.61 -16.42 8.06
N ALA A 14 5.90 -16.27 6.76
CA ALA A 14 7.00 -16.98 6.11
C ALA A 14 8.39 -16.33 6.37
N THR A 15 8.43 -15.02 6.53
CA THR A 15 9.69 -14.25 6.63
C THR A 15 9.98 -13.75 8.04
N ASN A 16 8.95 -13.57 8.86
CA ASN A 16 9.01 -12.93 10.17
C ASN A 16 9.67 -11.53 10.15
N LEU A 17 9.63 -10.85 8.99
CA LEU A 17 10.15 -9.50 8.83
C LEU A 17 9.07 -8.45 9.15
N PRO A 18 9.44 -7.30 9.73
CA PRO A 18 8.53 -6.17 9.85
C PRO A 18 8.00 -5.75 8.48
N MET A 19 6.68 -5.65 8.36
CA MET A 19 5.99 -5.28 7.12
C MET A 19 4.86 -4.31 7.42
N PHE A 20 4.65 -3.35 6.52
CA PHE A 20 3.49 -2.47 6.52
C PHE A 20 2.88 -2.45 5.13
N ILE A 21 1.56 -2.21 5.07
CA ILE A 21 0.81 -2.02 3.83
C ILE A 21 0.52 -0.53 3.75
N PHE A 22 0.96 0.12 2.68
CA PHE A 22 0.79 1.54 2.47
C PHE A 22 0.55 1.81 0.99
N GLY A 23 -0.37 2.70 0.68
CA GLY A 23 -0.69 3.14 -0.67
C GLY A 23 -1.89 4.10 -0.67
N PRO A 24 -2.03 4.95 -1.70
CA PRO A 24 -3.16 5.85 -1.83
C PRO A 24 -4.38 5.12 -2.39
N GLY A 25 -5.57 5.67 -2.19
CA GLY A 25 -6.84 5.09 -2.62
C GLY A 25 -7.74 4.69 -1.46
N LYS A 26 -9.02 4.42 -1.76
CA LYS A 26 -10.05 4.07 -0.77
C LYS A 26 -10.33 2.58 -0.86
N SER A 27 -10.03 1.83 0.19
CA SER A 27 -10.22 0.37 0.21
C SER A 27 -11.68 -0.04 -0.02
N GLU A 28 -12.63 0.82 0.36
CA GLU A 28 -14.07 0.57 0.19
C GLU A 28 -14.50 0.62 -1.28
N LEU A 29 -13.69 1.25 -2.15
CA LEU A 29 -13.92 1.32 -3.60
C LEU A 29 -13.25 0.18 -4.37
N ALA A 30 -12.49 -0.70 -3.71
CA ALA A 30 -11.86 -1.83 -4.37
C ALA A 30 -12.93 -2.71 -5.06
N HIS A 31 -12.67 -3.07 -6.32
CA HIS A 31 -13.55 -3.88 -7.17
C HIS A 31 -14.92 -3.23 -7.46
N GLN A 32 -15.04 -1.91 -7.29
CA GLN A 32 -16.24 -1.18 -7.67
C GLN A 32 -16.08 -0.55 -9.08
N PRO A 33 -17.16 -0.41 -9.88
CA PRO A 33 -17.07 0.18 -11.22
C PRO A 33 -16.55 1.62 -11.26
N ASN A 34 -16.63 2.33 -10.13
CA ASN A 34 -16.17 3.70 -9.95
C ASN A 34 -14.90 3.78 -9.08
N GLU A 35 -14.05 2.76 -9.10
CA GLU A 35 -12.76 2.78 -8.43
C GLU A 35 -11.88 3.93 -8.96
N TYR A 36 -11.35 4.76 -8.07
CA TYR A 36 -10.45 5.87 -8.42
C TYR A 36 -9.52 6.23 -7.25
N VAL A 37 -8.51 7.03 -7.56
CA VAL A 37 -7.64 7.71 -6.60
C VAL A 37 -7.47 9.18 -7.00
N GLU A 38 -7.35 10.08 -6.04
CA GLU A 38 -7.03 11.48 -6.36
C GLU A 38 -5.59 11.61 -6.89
N ILE A 39 -5.37 12.35 -7.98
CA ILE A 39 -4.02 12.48 -8.59
C ILE A 39 -3.01 13.05 -7.58
N SER A 40 -3.42 14.01 -6.75
CA SER A 40 -2.55 14.56 -5.69
C SER A 40 -2.10 13.48 -4.71
N LYS A 41 -2.99 12.54 -4.33
CA LYS A 41 -2.66 11.42 -3.44
C LYS A 41 -1.72 10.41 -4.08
N LEU A 42 -1.87 10.18 -5.38
CA LEU A 42 -0.92 9.35 -6.13
C LEU A 42 0.48 9.98 -6.13
N VAL A 43 0.57 11.30 -6.37
CA VAL A 43 1.86 12.02 -6.36
C VAL A 43 2.47 12.05 -4.96
N GLU A 44 1.68 12.31 -3.92
CA GLU A 44 2.13 12.26 -2.52
C GLU A 44 2.70 10.87 -2.15
N ALA A 45 2.03 9.78 -2.54
CA ALA A 45 2.53 8.44 -2.28
C ALA A 45 3.85 8.14 -3.01
N ALA A 46 3.97 8.57 -4.28
CA ALA A 46 5.22 8.42 -5.03
C ALA A 46 6.39 9.17 -4.37
N GLN A 47 6.14 10.38 -3.88
CA GLN A 47 7.11 11.17 -3.12
C GLN A 47 7.50 10.46 -1.81
N PHE A 48 6.52 9.90 -1.09
CA PHE A 48 6.78 9.14 0.13
C PHE A 48 7.70 7.94 -0.13
N TYR A 49 7.42 7.11 -1.14
CA TYR A 49 8.28 5.95 -1.43
C TYR A 49 9.70 6.35 -1.79
N ALA A 50 9.87 7.42 -2.57
CA ALA A 50 11.19 7.93 -2.94
C ALA A 50 11.96 8.45 -1.71
N ALA A 51 11.29 9.23 -0.85
CA ALA A 51 11.89 9.74 0.38
C ALA A 51 12.23 8.61 1.37
N PHE A 52 11.31 7.67 1.56
CA PHE A 52 11.53 6.51 2.43
C PHE A 52 12.71 5.66 1.97
N ALA A 53 12.81 5.37 0.67
CA ALA A 53 13.94 4.63 0.13
C ALA A 53 15.27 5.38 0.31
N ALA A 54 15.28 6.70 0.07
CA ALA A 54 16.46 7.53 0.26
C ALA A 54 16.90 7.61 1.73
N GLU A 55 15.95 7.71 2.67
CA GLU A 55 16.23 7.78 4.11
C GLU A 55 16.63 6.42 4.70
N TYR A 56 16.02 5.32 4.24
CA TYR A 56 16.25 3.99 4.78
C TYR A 56 17.48 3.29 4.20
N LEU A 57 17.83 3.57 2.93
CA LEU A 57 18.93 2.92 2.21
C LEU A 57 20.17 3.81 2.02
N GLY A 58 20.04 5.12 2.20
CA GLY A 58 21.14 6.08 2.13
C GLY A 58 21.94 6.16 3.42
#